data_AF-A0A392MPH6-F1
#
_entry.id   AF-A0A392MPH6-F1
#
_cell.length_a   1.000
_cell.length_b   1.000
_cell.length_c   1.000
_cell.angle_alpha   90.00
_cell.angle_beta   90.00
_cell.angle_gamma   90.00
#
_symmetry.space_group_name_H-M   'P 1'
#
loop_
_entity.id
_entity.type
_entity.pdbx_description
1 polymer ?
#
loop_
_entity_poly.entity_id
_entity_poly.type
_entity_poly.pdbx_seq_one_letter_code
_entity_poly.pdbx_strand_id
1 'polypeptide(L)'
;MVDGGTEGFKGHARVIMPGITPCFECTIWLFPPQVKFPLCTLAETPRTAAHCIEYAHLIKWDEVHRGVPFDPDNPKNMKWVYDEAVKRAELFGIPGVTYSFTQGVVKNIIPAIASTNAIISAACALETLKIATACSKTLSNYLTYNGSEGLHTKVTEFERDKDCLVCGPGIRIELDPSITLQKLAINLKPYRP
;
A
#
# COMPACT_ATOMS: atom_id res chain seq x y z
N MET A 1 -10.43 15.30 9.88
CA MET A 1 -10.37 14.46 8.66
C MET A 1 -10.91 13.09 9.00
N VAL A 2 -11.80 12.55 8.17
CA VAL A 2 -12.27 11.16 8.29
C VAL A 2 -11.72 10.41 7.09
N ASP A 3 -11.07 9.29 7.35
CA ASP A 3 -10.42 8.49 6.33
C ASP A 3 -10.90 7.04 6.40
N GLY A 4 -11.03 6.39 5.24
CA GLY A 4 -11.47 5.02 5.15
C GLY A 4 -10.78 4.28 4.02
N GLY A 5 -10.42 3.03 4.27
CA GLY A 5 -9.76 2.16 3.29
C GLY A 5 -10.34 0.75 3.30
N THR A 6 -10.33 0.10 2.14
CA THR A 6 -10.87 -1.24 1.93
C THR A 6 -9.92 -2.11 1.12
N GLU A 7 -9.89 -3.41 1.45
CA GLU A 7 -9.14 -4.43 0.73
C GLU A 7 -9.87 -5.77 0.90
N GLY A 8 -10.48 -6.26 -0.18
CA GLY A 8 -11.31 -7.46 -0.16
C GLY A 8 -12.42 -7.36 0.88
N PHE A 9 -12.42 -8.29 1.84
CA PHE A 9 -13.38 -8.33 2.96
C PHE A 9 -12.89 -7.58 4.21
N LYS A 10 -11.79 -6.85 4.13
CA LYS A 10 -11.24 -6.07 5.25
C LYS A 10 -11.37 -4.59 4.95
N GLY A 11 -11.48 -3.81 6.00
CA GLY A 11 -11.49 -2.36 5.87
C GLY A 11 -11.24 -1.66 7.19
N HIS A 12 -11.03 -0.36 7.11
CA HIS A 12 -10.90 0.48 8.28
C HIS A 12 -11.54 1.84 8.04
N ALA A 13 -11.97 2.47 9.12
CA ALA A 13 -12.38 3.87 9.16
C ALA A 13 -11.66 4.54 10.33
N ARG A 14 -11.12 5.73 10.13
CA ARG A 14 -10.42 6.47 11.17
C ARG A 14 -10.79 7.94 11.18
N VAL A 15 -10.74 8.51 12.38
CA VAL A 15 -11.00 9.94 12.61
C VAL A 15 -9.70 10.58 13.06
N ILE A 16 -9.23 11.55 12.29
CA ILE A 16 -8.01 12.32 12.56
C ILE A 16 -8.40 13.77 12.86
N MET A 17 -8.24 14.17 14.11
CA MET A 17 -8.27 15.55 14.60
C MET A 17 -6.83 16.06 14.74
N PRO A 18 -6.35 16.94 13.84
CA PRO A 18 -4.98 17.45 13.88
C PRO A 18 -4.63 18.06 15.23
N GLY A 19 -3.47 17.68 15.78
CA GLY A 19 -3.01 18.15 17.09
C GLY A 19 -3.65 17.48 18.30
N ILE A 20 -4.64 16.60 18.12
CA ILE A 20 -5.31 15.88 19.22
C ILE A 20 -5.10 14.37 19.07
N THR A 21 -5.57 13.78 17.97
CA THR A 21 -5.46 12.33 17.71
C THR A 21 -4.19 12.02 16.91
N PRO A 22 -3.75 10.74 16.84
CA PRO A 22 -2.68 10.34 15.93
C PRO A 22 -3.00 10.72 14.48
N CYS A 23 -1.96 11.16 13.74
CA CYS A 23 -2.06 11.38 12.30
C CYS A 23 -1.70 10.11 11.51
N PHE A 24 -1.67 10.21 10.18
CA PHE A 24 -1.24 9.11 9.32
C PHE A 24 0.17 8.61 9.69
N GLU A 25 1.11 9.51 9.91
CA GLU A 25 2.50 9.17 10.22
C GLU A 25 2.62 8.40 11.55
N CYS A 26 1.85 8.79 12.57
CA CYS A 26 1.81 8.07 13.86
C CYS A 26 1.37 6.60 13.72
N THR A 27 0.67 6.28 12.63
CA THR A 27 0.08 4.95 12.38
C THR A 27 0.60 4.31 11.09
N ILE A 28 1.71 4.81 10.54
CA ILE A 28 2.24 4.33 9.25
C ILE A 28 2.64 2.85 9.29
N TRP A 29 3.04 2.35 10.45
CA TRP A 29 3.40 0.95 10.69
C TRP A 29 2.20 -0.02 10.59
N LEU A 30 0.96 0.48 10.62
CA LEU A 30 -0.23 -0.36 10.40
C LEU A 30 -0.41 -0.75 8.92
N PHE A 31 0.20 -0.01 8.00
CA PHE A 31 0.10 -0.32 6.59
C PHE A 31 1.01 -1.51 6.26
N PRO A 32 0.52 -2.49 5.48
CA PRO A 32 1.35 -3.61 5.08
C PRO A 32 2.53 -3.13 4.22
N PRO A 33 3.72 -3.73 4.39
CA PRO A 33 4.86 -3.38 3.57
C PRO A 33 4.59 -3.73 2.11
N GLN A 34 4.99 -2.85 1.20
CA GLN A 34 4.89 -3.10 -0.23
C GLN A 34 5.77 -4.30 -0.61
N VAL A 35 5.18 -5.29 -1.29
CA VAL A 35 5.91 -6.48 -1.74
C VAL A 35 6.84 -6.08 -2.89
N LYS A 36 8.14 -6.01 -2.62
CA LYS A 36 9.17 -5.79 -3.64
C LYS A 36 10.03 -7.03 -3.79
N PHE A 37 10.08 -7.59 -4.99
CA PHE A 37 10.94 -8.73 -5.29
C PHE A 37 12.37 -8.26 -5.54
N PRO A 38 13.39 -8.92 -4.95
CA PRO A 38 14.79 -8.63 -5.27
C PRO A 38 15.10 -8.93 -6.74
N LEU A 39 15.88 -8.07 -7.40
CA LEU A 39 16.22 -8.22 -8.81
C LEU A 39 16.95 -9.54 -9.14
N CYS A 40 17.86 -9.99 -8.27
CA CYS A 40 18.55 -11.28 -8.44
C CYS A 40 17.58 -12.47 -8.42
N THR A 41 16.56 -12.42 -7.57
CA THR A 41 15.52 -13.46 -7.54
C THR A 41 14.71 -13.48 -8.83
N LEU A 42 14.41 -12.30 -9.40
CA LEU A 42 13.70 -12.21 -10.67
C LEU A 42 14.56 -12.71 -11.83
N ALA A 43 15.84 -12.36 -11.86
CA ALA A 43 16.77 -12.67 -12.96
C ALA A 43 17.27 -14.11 -12.96
N GLU A 44 17.77 -14.62 -11.82
CA GLU A 44 18.43 -15.93 -11.76
C GLU A 44 17.55 -17.05 -11.19
N THR A 45 16.86 -16.83 -10.07
CA THR A 45 16.20 -17.92 -9.32
C THR A 45 14.71 -17.63 -9.02
N PRO A 46 13.82 -17.66 -10.03
CA PRO A 46 12.38 -17.54 -9.79
C PRO A 46 11.87 -18.75 -9.00
N ARG A 47 10.90 -18.52 -8.10
CA ARG A 47 10.33 -19.55 -7.21
C ARG A 47 8.80 -19.59 -7.23
N THR A 48 8.18 -18.49 -7.62
CA THR A 48 6.73 -18.33 -7.67
C THR A 48 6.33 -17.83 -9.05
N ALA A 49 5.08 -18.07 -9.46
CA ALA A 49 4.54 -17.56 -10.72
C ALA A 49 4.64 -16.01 -10.80
N ALA A 50 4.52 -15.31 -9.67
CA ALA A 50 4.67 -13.86 -9.60
C ALA A 50 6.09 -13.41 -10.02
N HIS A 51 7.13 -14.16 -9.66
CA HIS A 51 8.50 -13.84 -10.10
C HIS A 51 8.66 -13.95 -11.62
N CYS A 52 8.00 -14.93 -12.25
CA CYS A 52 8.04 -15.08 -13.71
C CYS A 52 7.33 -13.94 -14.42
N ILE A 53 6.18 -13.49 -13.88
CA ILE A 53 5.42 -12.36 -14.42
C ILE A 53 6.18 -11.05 -14.27
N GLU A 54 6.73 -10.78 -13.09
CA GLU A 54 7.51 -9.56 -12.83
C GLU A 54 8.80 -9.51 -13.65
N TYR A 55 9.44 -10.66 -13.89
CA TYR A 55 10.56 -10.72 -14.82
C TYR A 55 10.14 -10.30 -16.24
N ALA A 56 9.02 -10.85 -16.74
CA ALA A 56 8.53 -10.53 -18.08
C ALA A 56 8.15 -9.04 -18.21
N HIS A 57 7.53 -8.48 -17.18
CA HIS A 57 7.08 -7.09 -17.13
C HIS A 57 8.23 -6.08 -16.96
N LEU A 58 9.13 -6.28 -15.99
CA LEU A 58 10.14 -5.28 -15.63
C LEU A 58 11.45 -5.42 -16.41
N ILE A 59 11.85 -6.65 -16.75
CA ILE A 59 13.14 -6.94 -17.38
C ILE A 59 12.94 -7.22 -18.87
N LYS A 60 12.11 -8.21 -19.20
CA LYS A 60 12.02 -8.70 -20.58
C LYS A 60 11.32 -7.71 -21.52
N TRP A 61 10.34 -6.96 -21.02
CA TRP A 61 9.66 -5.93 -21.80
C TRP A 61 10.64 -4.88 -22.31
N ASP A 62 11.46 -4.30 -21.43
CA ASP A 62 12.43 -3.25 -21.79
C ASP A 62 13.53 -3.79 -22.70
N GLU A 63 13.93 -5.07 -22.56
CA GLU A 63 14.88 -5.70 -23.48
C GLU A 63 14.39 -5.76 -24.92
N VAL A 64 13.11 -6.12 -25.13
CA VAL A 64 12.53 -6.37 -26.46
C VAL A 64 11.92 -5.10 -27.06
N HIS A 65 11.29 -4.28 -26.24
CA HIS A 65 10.56 -3.07 -26.65
C HIS A 65 11.25 -1.80 -26.14
N ARG A 66 12.56 -1.67 -26.41
CA ARG A 66 13.36 -0.52 -25.97
C ARG A 66 12.71 0.80 -26.39
N GLY A 67 12.47 1.66 -25.40
CA GLY A 67 11.91 2.99 -25.60
C GLY A 67 10.38 3.04 -25.75
N VAL A 68 9.69 1.90 -25.66
CA VAL A 68 8.22 1.86 -25.63
C VAL A 68 7.75 1.59 -24.19
N PRO A 69 7.09 2.55 -23.53
CA PRO A 69 6.58 2.31 -22.18
C PRO A 69 5.54 1.20 -22.18
N PHE A 70 5.58 0.35 -21.16
CA PHE A 70 4.57 -0.68 -20.97
C PHE A 70 3.23 -0.05 -20.59
N ASP A 71 2.20 -0.32 -21.39
CA ASP A 71 0.82 0.04 -21.07
C ASP A 71 0.06 -1.19 -20.53
N PRO A 72 -0.32 -1.20 -19.23
CA PRO A 72 -1.04 -2.30 -18.60
C PRO A 72 -2.51 -2.42 -19.04
N ASP A 73 -3.09 -1.37 -19.61
CA ASP A 73 -4.49 -1.38 -20.09
C ASP A 73 -4.61 -1.89 -21.53
N ASN A 74 -3.51 -1.93 -22.28
CA ASN A 74 -3.47 -2.51 -23.61
C ASN A 74 -3.47 -4.05 -23.54
N PRO A 75 -4.51 -4.74 -24.07
CA PRO A 75 -4.60 -6.20 -24.03
C PRO A 75 -3.45 -6.91 -24.75
N LYS A 76 -2.86 -6.29 -25.78
CA LYS A 76 -1.74 -6.88 -26.53
C LYS A 76 -0.47 -6.93 -25.68
N ASN A 77 -0.18 -5.86 -24.96
CA ASN A 77 0.97 -5.77 -24.06
C ASN A 77 0.84 -6.78 -22.91
N MET A 78 -0.34 -6.82 -22.29
CA MET A 78 -0.64 -7.75 -21.22
C MET A 78 -0.54 -9.21 -21.68
N LYS A 79 -1.06 -9.52 -22.88
CA LYS A 79 -0.95 -10.86 -23.45
C LYS A 79 0.50 -11.24 -23.73
N TRP A 80 1.32 -10.31 -24.23
CA TRP A 80 2.74 -10.56 -24.44
C TRP A 80 3.46 -10.90 -23.13
N VAL A 81 3.18 -10.15 -22.05
CA VAL A 81 3.76 -10.43 -20.72
C VAL A 81 3.33 -11.80 -20.21
N TYR A 82 2.05 -12.16 -20.38
CA TYR A 82 1.54 -13.48 -20.03
C TYR A 82 2.26 -14.60 -20.81
N ASP A 83 2.36 -14.49 -22.14
CA ASP A 83 2.98 -15.50 -22.99
C ASP A 83 4.47 -15.71 -22.61
N GLU A 84 5.19 -14.62 -22.32
CA GLU A 84 6.60 -14.68 -21.92
C GLU A 84 6.78 -15.22 -20.49
N ALA A 85 5.88 -14.88 -19.57
CA ALA A 85 5.86 -15.42 -18.23
C ALA A 85 5.58 -16.94 -18.21
N VAL A 86 4.72 -17.44 -19.11
CA VAL A 86 4.46 -18.88 -19.27
C VAL A 86 5.72 -19.62 -19.72
N LYS A 87 6.40 -19.13 -20.76
CA LYS A 87 7.67 -19.74 -21.21
C LYS A 87 8.70 -19.81 -20.09
N ARG A 88 8.85 -18.73 -19.32
CA ARG A 88 9.77 -18.71 -18.17
C ARG A 88 9.33 -19.69 -17.09
N ALA A 89 8.04 -19.76 -16.80
CA ALA A 89 7.51 -20.68 -15.80
C ALA A 89 7.74 -22.15 -16.20
N GLU A 90 7.58 -22.50 -17.48
CA GLU A 90 7.90 -23.83 -18.01
C GLU A 90 9.38 -24.18 -17.88
N LEU A 91 10.30 -23.23 -18.15
CA LEU A 91 11.75 -23.44 -18.02
C LEU A 91 12.17 -23.78 -16.58
N PHE A 92 11.50 -23.20 -15.58
CA PHE A 92 11.79 -23.42 -14.16
C PHE A 92 10.82 -24.43 -13.49
N GLY A 93 9.89 -25.01 -14.24
CA GLY A 93 8.90 -25.96 -13.72
C GLY A 93 7.93 -25.35 -12.68
N ILE A 94 7.61 -24.07 -12.80
CA ILE A 94 6.75 -23.32 -11.85
C ILE A 94 5.30 -23.32 -12.36
N PRO A 95 4.33 -23.94 -11.64
CA PRO A 95 2.93 -23.88 -12.03
C PRO A 95 2.25 -22.57 -11.62
N GLY A 96 1.06 -22.31 -12.16
CA GLY A 96 0.15 -21.26 -11.66
C GLY A 96 0.18 -19.92 -12.40
N VAL A 97 0.87 -19.81 -13.53
CA VAL A 97 0.76 -18.63 -14.40
C VAL A 97 -0.57 -18.68 -15.15
N THR A 98 -1.45 -17.72 -14.86
CA THR A 98 -2.72 -17.53 -15.58
C THR A 98 -2.84 -16.08 -16.03
N TYR A 99 -3.68 -15.81 -17.03
CA TYR A 99 -3.87 -14.43 -17.52
C TYR A 99 -4.41 -13.51 -16.42
N SER A 100 -5.40 -13.98 -15.64
CA SER A 100 -5.96 -13.23 -14.50
C SER A 100 -4.90 -12.95 -13.43
N PHE A 101 -4.06 -13.94 -13.10
CA PHE A 101 -2.97 -13.74 -12.15
C PHE A 101 -1.91 -12.76 -12.68
N THR A 102 -1.64 -12.79 -13.98
CA THR A 102 -0.73 -11.84 -14.64
C THR A 102 -1.25 -10.41 -14.54
N GLN A 103 -2.54 -10.19 -14.81
CA GLN A 103 -3.17 -8.89 -14.61
C GLN A 103 -3.10 -8.44 -13.14
N GLY A 104 -3.35 -9.36 -12.21
CA GLY A 104 -3.29 -9.12 -10.77
C GLY A 104 -1.92 -8.61 -10.32
N VAL A 105 -0.85 -9.29 -10.75
CA VAL A 105 0.53 -8.93 -10.43
C VAL A 105 0.93 -7.62 -11.09
N VAL A 106 0.77 -7.50 -12.42
CA VAL A 106 1.23 -6.33 -13.19
C VAL A 106 0.51 -5.04 -12.77
N LYS A 107 -0.80 -5.10 -12.52
CA LYS A 107 -1.58 -3.93 -12.12
C LYS A 107 -1.63 -3.71 -10.60
N ASN A 108 -0.98 -4.57 -9.80
CA ASN A 108 -1.13 -4.58 -8.34
C ASN A 108 -2.61 -4.51 -7.90
N ILE A 109 -3.46 -5.36 -8.48
CA ILE A 109 -4.92 -5.30 -8.29
C ILE A 109 -5.27 -5.62 -6.84
N ILE A 110 -5.86 -4.64 -6.14
CA ILE A 110 -6.46 -4.82 -4.82
C ILE A 110 -7.92 -5.26 -5.02
N PRO A 111 -8.35 -6.42 -4.48
CA PRO A 111 -9.74 -6.85 -4.59
C PRO A 111 -10.69 -5.82 -3.96
N ALA A 112 -11.76 -5.47 -4.68
CA ALA A 112 -12.77 -4.52 -4.22
C ALA A 112 -14.14 -5.20 -4.14
N ILE A 113 -14.82 -5.05 -2.99
CA ILE A 113 -16.13 -5.67 -2.74
C ILE A 113 -17.12 -4.59 -2.34
N ALA A 114 -18.27 -4.55 -3.03
CA ALA A 114 -19.28 -3.52 -2.83
C ALA A 114 -19.80 -3.44 -1.38
N SER A 115 -19.99 -4.60 -0.72
CA SER A 115 -20.44 -4.66 0.68
C SER A 115 -19.44 -4.03 1.65
N THR A 116 -18.14 -4.32 1.50
CA THR A 116 -17.09 -3.76 2.35
C THR A 116 -16.95 -2.25 2.14
N ASN A 117 -17.03 -1.78 0.89
CA ASN A 117 -17.07 -0.35 0.59
C ASN A 117 -18.28 0.35 1.21
N ALA A 118 -19.46 -0.28 1.17
CA ALA A 118 -20.66 0.27 1.79
C ALA A 118 -20.52 0.38 3.32
N ILE A 119 -19.98 -0.65 3.98
CA ILE A 119 -19.78 -0.66 5.44
C ILE A 119 -18.80 0.44 5.87
N ILE A 120 -17.64 0.54 5.21
CA ILE A 120 -16.63 1.55 5.57
C ILE A 120 -17.11 2.96 5.23
N SER A 121 -17.78 3.15 4.08
CA SER A 121 -18.35 4.46 3.72
C SER A 121 -19.44 4.89 4.71
N ALA A 122 -20.28 3.97 5.16
CA ALA A 122 -21.29 4.24 6.18
C ALA A 122 -20.65 4.67 7.52
N ALA A 123 -19.59 3.99 7.94
CA ALA A 123 -18.82 4.39 9.13
C ALA A 123 -18.23 5.80 8.98
N CYS A 124 -17.59 6.10 7.84
CA CYS A 124 -17.00 7.41 7.58
C CYS A 124 -18.06 8.53 7.53
N ALA A 125 -19.18 8.29 6.86
CA ALA A 125 -20.29 9.24 6.77
C ALA A 125 -20.92 9.50 8.15
N LEU A 126 -21.09 8.45 8.96
CA LEU A 126 -21.61 8.57 10.32
C LEU A 126 -20.68 9.38 11.22
N GLU A 127 -19.37 9.14 11.18
CA GLU A 127 -18.41 9.94 11.95
C GLU A 127 -18.37 11.39 11.49
N THR A 128 -18.47 11.63 10.18
CA THR A 128 -18.57 12.99 9.62
C THR A 128 -19.81 13.71 10.13
N LEU A 129 -20.96 13.02 10.16
CA LEU A 129 -22.21 13.57 10.69
C LEU A 129 -22.09 13.93 12.17
N LYS A 130 -21.51 13.04 12.99
CA LYS A 130 -21.29 13.28 14.42
C LYS A 130 -20.40 14.50 14.65
N ILE A 131 -19.30 14.62 13.90
CA ILE A 131 -18.38 15.75 13.99
C ILE A 131 -19.07 17.06 13.59
N ALA A 132 -19.84 17.05 12.49
CA ALA A 132 -20.47 18.26 11.96
C ALA A 132 -21.64 18.78 12.82
N THR A 133 -22.40 17.88 13.44
CA THR A 133 -23.63 18.23 14.17
C THR A 133 -23.50 18.18 15.68
N ALA A 134 -22.40 17.62 16.20
CA ALA A 134 -22.21 17.31 17.61
C ALA A 134 -23.36 16.48 18.23
N CYS A 135 -24.09 15.71 17.41
CA CYS A 135 -25.26 14.94 17.86
C CYS A 135 -24.89 13.73 18.75
N SER A 136 -23.63 13.29 18.71
CA SER A 136 -23.12 12.17 19.52
C SER A 136 -21.60 12.25 19.63
N LYS A 137 -21.02 11.41 20.51
CA LYS A 137 -19.57 11.26 20.66
C LYS A 137 -18.99 10.54 19.43
N THR A 138 -17.84 11.03 18.98
CA THR A 138 -17.09 10.43 17.88
C THR A 138 -16.41 9.14 18.32
N LEU A 139 -16.06 8.30 17.34
CA LEU A 139 -15.09 7.22 17.50
C LEU A 139 -13.79 7.74 18.14
N SER A 140 -13.14 6.91 18.97
CA SER A 140 -11.84 7.25 19.59
C SER A 140 -10.80 7.66 18.53
N ASN A 141 -10.44 6.75 17.62
CA ASN A 141 -9.73 7.12 16.39
C ASN A 141 -9.69 6.04 15.30
N TYR A 142 -9.76 4.74 15.59
CA TYR A 142 -9.58 3.71 14.56
C TYR A 142 -10.56 2.54 14.68
N LEU A 143 -11.37 2.34 13.65
CA LEU A 143 -12.28 1.22 13.50
C LEU A 143 -11.74 0.25 12.46
N THR A 144 -11.63 -1.02 12.81
CA THR A 144 -11.32 -2.11 11.88
C THR A 144 -12.55 -2.98 11.64
N TYR A 145 -12.74 -3.37 10.39
CA TYR A 145 -13.74 -4.33 9.94
C TYR A 145 -13.05 -5.53 9.29
N ASN A 146 -13.46 -6.73 9.66
CA ASN A 146 -13.05 -7.97 9.02
C ASN A 146 -14.28 -8.86 8.80
N GLY A 147 -14.58 -9.12 7.53
CA GLY A 147 -15.69 -9.95 7.06
C GLY A 147 -15.30 -11.35 6.56
N SER A 148 -14.05 -11.78 6.76
CA SER A 148 -13.57 -13.07 6.23
C SER A 148 -14.16 -14.29 6.96
N GLU A 149 -14.28 -14.22 8.29
CA GLU A 149 -14.85 -15.28 9.13
C GLU A 149 -15.95 -14.67 10.03
N GLY A 150 -17.14 -14.48 9.46
CA GLY A 150 -18.24 -13.78 10.14
C GLY A 150 -18.06 -12.26 10.16
N LEU A 151 -18.66 -11.59 11.16
CA LEU A 151 -18.61 -10.14 11.31
C LEU A 151 -17.78 -9.75 12.53
N HIS A 152 -16.57 -9.26 12.29
CA HIS A 152 -15.72 -8.72 13.35
C HIS A 152 -15.49 -7.22 13.13
N THR A 153 -15.92 -6.42 14.11
CA THR A 153 -15.60 -5.00 14.19
C THR A 153 -14.90 -4.70 15.51
N LYS A 154 -13.81 -3.95 15.45
CA LYS A 154 -13.06 -3.54 16.63
C LYS A 154 -12.71 -2.07 16.53
N VAL A 155 -12.99 -1.35 17.60
CA VAL A 155 -12.51 0.02 17.80
C VAL A 155 -11.25 -0.06 18.65
N THR A 156 -10.18 0.51 18.15
CA THR A 156 -8.89 0.62 18.84
C THR A 156 -8.57 2.10 18.97
N GLU A 157 -8.05 2.49 20.13
CA GLU A 157 -7.55 3.83 20.37
C GLU A 157 -6.03 3.80 20.27
N PHE A 158 -5.51 4.41 19.21
CA PHE A 158 -4.07 4.64 19.06
C PHE A 158 -3.65 5.94 19.73
N GLU A 159 -2.47 5.94 20.32
CA GLU A 159 -1.90 7.15 20.92
C GLU A 159 -1.21 8.00 19.87
N ARG A 160 -1.27 9.33 20.04
CA ARG A 160 -0.49 10.26 19.23
C ARG A 160 0.96 10.20 19.67
N ASP A 161 1.84 9.93 18.71
CA ASP A 161 3.27 10.05 18.94
C ASP A 161 3.66 11.52 19.14
N LYS A 162 4.32 11.81 20.27
CA LYS A 162 4.75 13.16 20.65
C LYS A 162 5.92 13.65 19.79
N ASP A 163 6.74 12.72 19.33
CA ASP A 163 7.93 13.01 18.51
C ASP A 163 7.63 12.88 17.01
N CYS A 164 6.34 12.76 16.64
CA CYS A 164 5.91 12.69 15.26
C CYS A 164 6.38 13.90 14.46
N LEU A 165 7.06 13.64 13.34
CA LEU A 165 7.56 14.67 12.43
C LEU A 165 6.46 15.55 11.81
N VAL A 166 5.25 15.00 11.67
CA VAL A 166 4.15 15.63 10.96
C VAL A 166 3.22 16.39 11.91
N CYS A 167 2.77 15.74 12.98
CA CYS A 167 1.82 16.35 13.91
C CYS A 167 2.44 16.75 15.26
N GLY A 168 3.71 16.45 15.51
CA GLY A 168 4.45 16.88 16.70
C GLY A 168 4.97 18.33 16.59
N PRO A 169 5.64 18.85 17.63
CA PRO A 169 6.19 20.21 17.65
C PRO A 169 7.40 20.41 16.72
N GLY A 170 7.85 19.36 16.03
CA GLY A 170 9.08 19.34 15.23
C GLY A 170 10.26 18.79 16.02
N ILE A 171 11.20 18.16 15.31
CA ILE A 171 12.42 17.60 15.89
C ILE A 171 13.54 18.63 15.75
N ARG A 172 14.20 18.95 16.87
CA ARG A 172 15.41 19.76 16.86
C ARG A 172 16.59 18.89 16.44
N ILE A 173 17.19 19.22 15.31
CA ILE A 173 18.40 18.56 14.81
C ILE A 173 19.58 19.49 15.07
N GLU A 174 20.50 19.07 15.93
CA GLU A 174 21.74 19.80 16.17
C GLU A 174 22.79 19.37 15.15
N LEU A 175 23.35 20.35 14.45
CA LEU A 175 24.28 20.15 13.34
C LEU A 175 25.55 20.95 13.61
N ASP A 176 26.70 20.37 13.29
CA ASP A 176 27.96 21.09 13.29
C ASP A 176 27.98 22.10 12.10
N PRO A 177 28.41 23.35 12.29
CA PRO A 177 28.48 24.35 11.22
C PRO A 177 29.36 23.93 10.03
N SER A 178 30.30 23.00 10.23
CA SER A 178 31.18 22.46 9.19
C SER A 178 30.57 21.32 8.38
N ILE A 179 29.34 20.91 8.68
CA ILE A 179 28.70 19.78 7.99
C ILE A 179 28.44 20.11 6.51
N THR A 180 28.71 19.14 5.63
CA THR A 180 28.37 19.27 4.20
C THR A 180 26.88 19.02 3.97
N LEU A 181 26.32 19.63 2.93
CA LEU A 181 24.92 19.44 2.53
C LEU A 181 24.59 17.96 2.25
N GLN A 182 25.55 17.19 1.73
CA GLN A 182 25.40 15.75 1.52
C GLN A 182 25.24 14.97 2.83
N LYS A 183 26.02 15.31 3.87
CA LYS A 183 25.89 14.69 5.20
C LYS A 183 24.57 15.09 5.87
N LEU A 184 24.12 16.34 5.70
CA LEU A 184 22.80 16.76 6.13
C LEU A 184 21.68 15.94 5.45
N ALA A 185 21.76 15.78 4.13
CA ALA A 185 20.77 14.99 3.39
C ALA A 185 20.74 13.52 3.85
N ILE A 186 21.88 12.93 4.21
CA ILE A 186 21.95 11.58 4.78
C ILE A 186 21.30 11.54 6.16
N ASN A 187 21.59 12.51 7.03
CA ASN A 187 21.00 12.60 8.37
C ASN A 187 19.49 12.80 8.36
N LEU A 188 18.94 13.39 7.29
CA LEU A 188 17.49 13.58 7.10
C LEU A 188 16.78 12.37 6.50
N LYS A 189 17.49 11.37 5.96
CA LYS A 189 16.88 10.16 5.37
C LYS A 189 15.95 9.39 6.32
N PRO A 190 16.24 9.23 7.62
CA PRO A 190 15.35 8.54 8.55
C PRO A 190 14.04 9.30 8.83
N TYR A 191 14.01 10.61 8.53
CA TYR A 191 12.91 11.51 8.82
C TYR A 191 12.10 11.89 7.57
N ARG A 192 12.29 11.14 6.48
CA ARG A 192 11.54 11.35 5.24
C ARG A 192 10.31 10.43 5.27
N PRO A 193 9.09 10.97 5.16
CA PRO A 193 7.88 10.15 4.99
C PRO A 193 7.89 9.41 3.65
#